data_AF-A0A7R9TWH9-F1
#
_entry.id   AF-A0A7R9TWH9-F1
#
_cell.length_a   1.000
_cell.length_b   1.000
_cell.length_c   1.000
_cell.angle_alpha   90.00
_cell.angle_beta   90.00
_cell.angle_gamma   90.00
#
_symmetry.space_group_name_H-M   'P 1'
#
loop_
_entity.id
_entity.type
_entity.pdbx_description
1 polymer ?
#
loop_
_entity_poly.entity_id
_entity_poly.type
_entity_poly.pdbx_seq_one_letter_code
_entity_poly.pdbx_strand_id
1 'polypeptide(L)'
;DDDDDDARIPRAEALRRTDAVLAQADAPPNDVLRAIASASDASGLPPERCVWVVRLWGHASRRWSLPEMLAALRLLDGADAAELIRLVGRNGAHASARGIYREVAAPENASWRARRENAGGATLVAMAWTNDATRGRGDDADAMWEELHEMARRGDVDVDAIRRAGGGGGGGG
;
A
#
# COMPACT_ATOMS: atom_id res chain seq x y z
N ASP A 1 21.50 36.17 15.75
CA ASP A 1 21.00 35.40 16.89
C ASP A 1 20.61 34.03 16.40
N ASP A 2 21.59 33.16 16.61
CA ASP A 2 21.63 31.70 16.69
C ASP A 2 20.93 30.84 15.64
N ASP A 3 21.81 30.14 14.92
CA ASP A 3 21.60 28.95 14.11
C ASP A 3 20.94 27.81 14.92
N ASP A 4 19.63 27.90 15.17
CA ASP A 4 18.81 26.70 15.36
C ASP A 4 18.53 26.07 13.97
N ASP A 5 19.60 25.66 13.31
CA ASP A 5 19.53 24.61 12.30
C ASP A 5 19.24 23.33 13.09
N ASP A 6 17.99 23.21 13.54
CA ASP A 6 17.39 22.12 14.28
C ASP A 6 17.84 20.82 13.60
N ALA A 7 18.86 20.19 14.18
CA ALA A 7 19.77 19.33 13.44
C ALA A 7 19.02 18.12 12.91
N ARG A 8 18.54 18.22 11.67
CA ARG A 8 17.68 17.21 11.06
C ARG A 8 18.37 15.86 11.18
N ILE A 9 17.63 14.88 11.68
CA ILE A 9 18.19 13.54 11.83
C ILE A 9 18.39 12.93 10.44
N PRO A 10 19.46 12.14 10.22
CA PRO A 10 19.65 11.47 8.94
C PRO A 10 18.57 10.39 8.74
N ARG A 11 18.27 10.07 7.47
CA ARG A 11 17.30 9.01 7.11
C ARG A 11 17.54 7.69 7.86
N ALA A 12 18.80 7.30 8.05
CA ALA A 12 19.14 6.08 8.77
C ALA A 12 18.64 6.09 10.22
N GLU A 13 18.67 7.25 10.88
CA GLU A 13 18.15 7.41 12.23
C GLU A 13 16.62 7.42 12.26
N ALA A 14 15.98 8.10 11.29
CA ALA A 14 14.52 8.03 11.13
C ALA A 14 14.03 6.58 11.00
N LEU A 15 14.67 5.77 10.15
CA LEU A 15 14.36 4.35 9.98
C LEU A 15 14.59 3.53 11.25
N ARG A 16 15.69 3.79 11.98
CA ARG A 16 15.98 3.09 13.24
C ARG A 16 14.88 3.32 14.28
N ARG A 17 14.40 4.57 14.40
CA ARG A 17 13.33 4.92 15.33
C ARG A 17 12.02 4.21 15.01
N THR A 18 11.62 4.18 13.73
CA THR A 18 10.41 3.46 13.32
C THR A 18 10.56 1.94 13.48
N ASP A 19 11.73 1.38 13.15
CA ASP A 19 11.99 -0.06 13.27
C ASP A 19 12.02 -0.52 14.73
N ALA A 20 12.51 0.30 15.65
CA ALA A 20 12.51 0.00 17.08
C ALA A 20 11.09 -0.17 17.64
N VAL A 21 10.13 0.60 17.14
CA VAL A 21 8.71 0.44 17.51
C VAL A 21 8.13 -0.80 16.85
N LEU A 22 8.35 -1.00 15.54
CA LEU A 22 7.85 -2.17 14.81
C LEU A 22 8.38 -3.52 15.34
N ALA A 23 9.56 -3.53 15.97
CA ALA A 23 10.14 -4.72 16.58
C ALA A 23 9.43 -5.18 17.86
N GLN A 24 8.60 -4.32 18.46
CA GLN A 24 7.84 -4.68 19.66
C GLN A 24 6.71 -5.63 19.29
N ALA A 25 6.61 -6.74 20.04
CA ALA A 25 5.72 -7.83 19.72
C ALA A 25 4.25 -7.40 19.64
N ASP A 26 3.83 -6.32 20.31
CA ASP A 26 2.45 -5.80 20.33
C ASP A 26 2.40 -4.28 20.10
N ALA A 27 3.27 -3.76 19.24
CA ALA A 27 3.27 -2.33 18.91
C ALA A 27 1.88 -1.89 18.42
N PRO A 28 1.16 -1.02 19.14
CA PRO A 28 -0.16 -0.60 18.72
C PRO A 28 -0.02 0.30 17.48
N PRO A 29 -0.98 0.23 16.53
CA PRO A 29 -0.92 1.00 15.29
C PRO A 29 -0.67 2.49 15.52
N ASN A 30 -1.30 3.08 16.53
CA ASN A 30 -1.14 4.50 16.85
C ASN A 30 0.30 4.87 17.23
N ASP A 31 1.02 4.00 17.93
CA ASP A 31 2.41 4.28 18.31
C ASP A 31 3.35 4.16 17.12
N VAL A 32 3.09 3.20 16.23
CA VAL A 32 3.82 3.07 14.96
C VAL A 32 3.58 4.28 14.06
N LEU A 33 2.32 4.70 13.88
CA LEU A 33 1.98 5.88 13.06
C LEU A 33 2.58 7.17 13.66
N ARG A 34 2.56 7.32 14.99
CA ARG A 34 3.20 8.46 15.68
C ARG A 34 4.71 8.44 15.50
N ALA A 35 5.35 7.26 15.56
CA ALA A 35 6.78 7.13 15.35
C ALA A 35 7.20 7.53 13.92
N ILE A 36 6.40 7.14 12.92
CA ILE A 36 6.62 7.55 11.52
C ILE A 36 6.49 9.06 11.38
N ALA A 37 5.41 9.65 11.90
CA ALA A 37 5.19 11.10 11.84
C ALA A 37 6.32 11.88 12.53
N SER A 38 6.69 11.49 13.76
CA SER A 38 7.78 12.12 14.50
C SER A 38 9.13 11.99 13.79
N ALA A 39 9.42 10.85 13.14
CA ALA A 39 10.62 10.67 12.34
C ALA A 39 10.61 11.51 11.05
N SER A 40 9.43 11.68 10.44
CA SER A 40 9.22 12.58 9.30
C SER A 40 9.55 14.01 9.67
N ASP A 41 8.95 14.51 10.76
CA ASP A 41 9.16 15.88 11.26
C ASP A 41 10.65 16.11 11.59
N ALA A 42 11.25 15.20 12.36
CA ALA A 42 12.64 15.35 12.81
C ALA A 42 13.68 15.25 11.67
N SER A 43 13.34 14.61 10.55
CA SER A 43 14.26 14.45 9.41
C SER A 43 13.97 15.42 8.26
N GLY A 44 12.79 16.04 8.23
CA GLY A 44 12.29 16.82 7.09
C GLY A 44 12.02 15.99 5.83
N LEU A 45 12.02 14.65 5.94
CA LEU A 45 11.67 13.74 4.85
C LEU A 45 10.17 13.45 4.88
N PRO A 46 9.56 13.08 3.74
CA PRO A 46 8.18 12.62 3.75
C PRO A 46 8.05 11.26 4.49
N PRO A 47 6.88 10.95 5.08
CA PRO A 47 6.67 9.79 5.96
C PRO A 47 7.11 8.44 5.36
N GLU A 48 6.84 8.21 4.09
CA GLU A 48 7.16 6.97 3.38
C GLU A 48 8.67 6.73 3.23
N ARG A 49 9.49 7.78 3.35
CA ARG A 49 10.96 7.64 3.34
C ARG A 49 11.55 7.33 4.71
N CYS A 50 10.75 7.47 5.77
CA CYS A 50 11.13 7.27 7.16
C CYS A 50 10.89 5.84 7.65
N VAL A 51 10.26 4.98 6.83
CA VAL A 51 9.95 3.59 7.19
C VAL A 51 10.37 2.63 6.08
N TRP A 52 10.70 1.40 6.45
CA TRP A 52 10.77 0.30 5.48
C TRP A 52 9.37 -0.22 5.20
N VAL A 53 8.74 0.28 4.13
CA VAL A 53 7.34 -0.02 3.76
C VAL A 53 7.04 -1.53 3.74
N VAL A 54 7.96 -2.36 3.24
CA VAL A 54 7.82 -3.83 3.25
C VAL A 54 7.72 -4.40 4.67
N ARG A 55 8.51 -3.89 5.62
CA ARG A 55 8.46 -4.35 7.03
C ARG A 55 7.16 -3.90 7.69
N LEU A 56 6.75 -2.66 7.45
CA LEU A 56 5.50 -2.10 7.95
C LEU A 56 4.30 -2.93 7.48
N TRP A 57 4.16 -3.18 6.17
CA TRP A 57 3.07 -3.98 5.63
C TRP A 57 3.13 -5.44 6.07
N GLY A 58 4.32 -6.01 6.24
CA GLY A 58 4.49 -7.32 6.85
C GLY A 58 4.01 -7.40 8.30
N HIS A 59 4.09 -6.30 9.07
CA HIS A 59 3.55 -6.20 10.42
C HIS A 59 2.03 -5.96 10.38
N ALA A 60 1.60 -4.89 9.70
CA ALA A 60 0.22 -4.45 9.62
C ALA A 60 -0.73 -5.54 9.11
N SER A 61 -0.35 -6.24 8.03
CA SER A 61 -1.19 -7.31 7.44
C SER A 61 -1.49 -8.48 8.37
N ARG A 62 -0.72 -8.66 9.45
CA ARG A 62 -0.92 -9.73 10.43
C ARG A 62 -1.63 -9.28 11.70
N ARG A 63 -1.61 -7.98 11.99
CA ARG A 63 -1.93 -7.45 13.33
C ARG A 63 -2.97 -6.35 13.34
N TRP A 64 -3.14 -5.64 12.23
CA TRP A 64 -3.97 -4.46 12.16
C TRP A 64 -5.30 -4.77 11.47
N SER A 65 -6.32 -4.05 11.89
CA SER A 65 -7.64 -3.98 11.28
C SER A 65 -7.64 -3.13 10.02
N LEU A 66 -8.70 -3.25 9.21
CA LEU A 66 -8.88 -2.44 8.00
C LEU A 66 -8.78 -0.93 8.26
N PRO A 67 -9.47 -0.34 9.27
CA PRO A 67 -9.37 1.09 9.55
C PRO A 67 -7.93 1.55 9.85
N GLU A 68 -7.16 0.76 10.59
CA GLU A 68 -5.78 1.06 10.94
C GLU A 68 -4.85 1.01 9.72
N MET A 69 -5.06 0.02 8.84
CA MET A 69 -4.36 -0.08 7.56
C MET A 69 -4.66 1.12 6.65
N LEU A 70 -5.92 1.57 6.58
CA LEU A 70 -6.30 2.75 5.81
C LEU A 70 -5.72 4.04 6.38
N ALA A 71 -5.64 4.18 7.71
CA ALA A 71 -5.00 5.31 8.36
C ALA A 71 -3.51 5.40 7.99
N ALA A 72 -2.82 4.25 7.97
CA ALA A 72 -1.42 4.19 7.55
C ALA A 72 -1.22 4.57 6.08
N LEU A 73 -2.10 4.10 5.19
CA LEU A 73 -2.04 4.46 3.77
C LEU A 73 -2.24 5.96 3.54
N ARG A 74 -3.12 6.60 4.32
CA ARG A 74 -3.33 8.06 4.26
C ARG A 74 -2.12 8.84 4.76
N LEU A 75 -1.45 8.33 5.80
CA LEU A 75 -0.21 8.93 6.30
C LEU A 75 0.93 8.82 5.28
N LEU A 76 1.00 7.69 4.58
CA LEU A 76 2.05 7.38 3.61
C LEU A 76 1.57 7.66 2.18
N ASP A 77 1.30 8.94 1.85
CA ASP A 77 0.74 9.38 0.57
C ASP A 77 1.56 8.92 -0.67
N GLY A 78 1.27 7.72 -1.17
CA GLY A 78 1.97 7.08 -2.29
C GLY A 78 2.81 5.85 -1.94
N ALA A 79 2.78 5.35 -0.70
CA ALA A 79 3.39 4.07 -0.35
C ALA A 79 2.68 2.89 -1.02
N ASP A 80 3.40 1.77 -1.16
CA ASP A 80 3.05 0.61 -1.98
C ASP A 80 1.77 -0.12 -1.49
N ALA A 81 0.60 0.42 -1.82
CA ALA A 81 -0.70 -0.15 -1.48
C ALA A 81 -0.93 -1.53 -2.11
N ALA A 82 -0.27 -1.84 -3.24
CA ALA A 82 -0.38 -3.14 -3.90
C ALA A 82 0.29 -4.23 -3.04
N GLU A 83 1.45 -3.92 -2.47
CA GLU A 83 2.14 -4.81 -1.53
C GLU A 83 1.30 -5.09 -0.28
N LEU A 84 0.62 -4.07 0.26
CA LEU A 84 -0.27 -4.26 1.41
C LEU A 84 -1.46 -5.17 1.06
N ILE A 85 -2.16 -4.90 -0.05
CA ILE A 85 -3.27 -5.74 -0.56
C ILE A 85 -2.80 -7.20 -0.70
N ARG A 86 -1.61 -7.41 -1.28
CA ARG A 86 -1.01 -8.75 -1.47
C ARG A 86 -0.78 -9.49 -0.15
N LEU A 87 -0.19 -8.81 0.84
CA LEU A 87 0.14 -9.42 2.13
C LEU A 87 -1.10 -9.76 2.95
N VAL A 88 -2.09 -8.86 2.96
CA VAL A 88 -3.39 -9.08 3.61
C VAL A 88 -4.12 -10.27 2.97
N GLY A 89 -4.12 -10.36 1.64
CA GLY A 89 -4.71 -11.49 0.91
C GLY A 89 -4.04 -12.83 1.25
N ARG A 90 -2.70 -12.88 1.32
CA ARG A 90 -1.95 -14.10 1.69
C ARG A 90 -2.26 -14.62 3.09
N ASN A 91 -2.70 -13.74 4.00
CA ASN A 91 -3.09 -14.10 5.36
C ASN A 91 -4.57 -14.54 5.46
N GLY A 92 -5.31 -14.58 4.35
CA GLY A 92 -6.71 -15.00 4.31
C GLY A 92 -7.73 -13.91 4.67
N ALA A 93 -7.29 -12.65 4.80
CA ALA A 93 -8.15 -11.52 5.15
C ALA A 93 -8.75 -10.83 3.91
N HIS A 94 -9.45 -11.58 3.07
CA HIS A 94 -9.92 -11.13 1.75
C HIS A 94 -10.87 -9.91 1.81
N ALA A 95 -11.74 -9.84 2.82
CA ALA A 95 -12.62 -8.69 3.02
C ALA A 95 -11.83 -7.39 3.26
N SER A 96 -10.75 -7.46 4.06
CA SER A 96 -9.85 -6.32 4.29
C SER A 96 -9.09 -5.96 3.02
N ALA A 97 -8.59 -6.95 2.26
CA ALA A 97 -7.91 -6.69 0.98
C ALA A 97 -8.83 -5.97 -0.03
N ARG A 98 -10.09 -6.41 -0.14
CA ARG A 98 -11.12 -5.75 -0.98
C ARG A 98 -11.46 -4.34 -0.48
N GLY A 99 -11.53 -4.14 0.84
CA GLY A 99 -11.76 -2.84 1.45
C GLY A 99 -10.66 -1.84 1.14
N ILE A 100 -9.38 -2.26 1.25
CA ILE A 100 -8.22 -1.42 0.91
C ILE A 100 -8.27 -1.03 -0.57
N TYR A 101 -8.55 -1.98 -1.45
CA TYR A 101 -8.67 -1.72 -2.88
C TYR A 101 -9.71 -0.63 -3.19
N ARG A 102 -10.93 -0.78 -2.65
CA ARG A 102 -12.04 0.16 -2.91
C ARG A 102 -11.68 1.57 -2.46
N GLU A 103 -11.11 1.70 -1.26
CA GLU A 103 -10.68 2.99 -0.74
C GLU A 103 -9.66 3.65 -1.69
N VAL A 104 -8.68 2.89 -2.19
CA VAL A 104 -7.66 3.46 -3.07
C VAL A 104 -8.18 3.78 -4.48
N ALA A 105 -9.16 3.02 -4.96
CA ALA A 105 -9.81 3.26 -6.25
C ALA A 105 -10.89 4.36 -6.21
N ALA A 106 -11.29 4.84 -5.03
CA ALA A 106 -12.40 5.78 -4.84
C ALA A 106 -12.08 7.20 -5.37
N PRO A 107 -12.92 7.79 -6.27
CA PRO A 107 -12.70 9.07 -6.98
C PRO A 107 -12.08 10.20 -6.16
N GLU A 108 -12.53 10.34 -4.93
CA GLU A 108 -12.12 11.30 -3.91
C GLU A 108 -10.65 11.16 -3.47
N ASN A 109 -10.05 9.99 -3.63
CA ASN A 109 -8.65 9.71 -3.28
C ASN A 109 -7.73 9.87 -4.50
N ALA A 110 -7.89 10.98 -5.23
CA ALA A 110 -7.18 11.28 -6.47
C ALA A 110 -5.65 11.46 -6.27
N SER A 111 -5.16 11.80 -5.08
CA SER A 111 -3.70 11.91 -4.82
C SER A 111 -2.98 10.58 -5.02
N TRP A 112 -3.64 9.46 -4.69
CA TRP A 112 -3.14 8.10 -4.92
C TRP A 112 -3.22 7.66 -6.39
N ARG A 113 -4.10 8.29 -7.18
CA ARG A 113 -4.16 8.14 -8.64
C ARG A 113 -3.13 9.01 -9.37
N ALA A 114 -2.92 10.23 -8.90
CA ALA A 114 -2.19 11.27 -9.62
C ALA A 114 -0.67 11.06 -9.63
N ARG A 115 -0.08 10.38 -8.65
CA ARG A 115 1.36 10.00 -8.69
C ARG A 115 1.63 8.69 -9.46
N ARG A 116 0.70 8.33 -10.34
CA ARG A 116 0.59 7.02 -11.02
C ARG A 116 0.10 7.19 -12.46
N GLU A 117 0.46 8.30 -13.10
CA GLU A 117 0.01 8.61 -14.46
C GLU A 117 0.61 7.65 -15.47
N ASN A 118 -0.21 6.68 -15.85
CA ASN A 118 -0.44 6.26 -17.23
C ASN A 118 -1.65 5.32 -17.30
N ALA A 119 -2.05 4.74 -16.16
CA ALA A 119 -3.23 3.90 -15.99
C ALA A 119 -3.49 3.58 -14.51
N GLY A 120 -2.78 4.29 -13.64
CA GLY A 120 -1.75 3.57 -12.95
C GLY A 120 -2.04 3.41 -11.49
N GLY A 121 -1.33 2.52 -10.87
CA GLY A 121 -0.61 1.37 -11.38
C GLY A 121 -1.66 0.32 -11.60
N ALA A 122 -1.84 -0.02 -12.88
CA ALA A 122 -3.10 -0.39 -13.48
C ALA A 122 -3.79 -1.49 -12.68
N THR A 123 -4.73 -1.01 -11.87
CA THR A 123 -5.61 -1.61 -10.86
C THR A 123 -4.97 -2.26 -9.64
N LEU A 124 -3.95 -1.61 -9.05
CA LEU A 124 -3.17 -2.02 -7.87
C LEU A 124 -2.82 -3.52 -7.79
N VAL A 125 -2.55 -4.26 -8.86
CA VAL A 125 -2.26 -4.01 -10.29
C VAL A 125 -3.06 -4.98 -11.22
N ALA A 126 -4.40 -5.02 -11.09
CA ALA A 126 -5.46 -6.03 -11.39
C ALA A 126 -5.76 -6.97 -10.21
N MET A 127 -5.23 -6.64 -9.04
CA MET A 127 -4.34 -7.56 -8.38
C MET A 127 -4.15 -7.15 -6.92
N ALA A 128 -3.27 -7.74 -6.13
CA ALA A 128 -2.43 -8.93 -6.31
C ALA A 128 -3.17 -10.11 -6.96
N TRP A 129 -3.05 -10.39 -8.28
CA TRP A 129 -4.07 -10.95 -9.24
C TRP A 129 -5.03 -11.95 -8.64
N THR A 130 -6.09 -11.40 -8.07
CA THR A 130 -7.16 -12.19 -7.47
C THR A 130 -6.68 -12.98 -6.24
N ASN A 131 -5.85 -12.37 -5.38
CA ASN A 131 -5.38 -12.84 -4.07
C ASN A 131 -5.28 -14.37 -3.92
N ASP A 132 -4.63 -15.18 -4.75
CA ASP A 132 -3.77 -15.04 -5.93
C ASP A 132 -4.18 -16.26 -6.82
N ALA A 133 -5.48 -16.34 -7.19
CA ALA A 133 -6.25 -17.53 -7.62
C ALA A 133 -6.56 -18.57 -6.50
N THR A 134 -7.59 -18.26 -5.71
CA THR A 134 -8.25 -19.01 -4.61
C THR A 134 -7.99 -20.51 -4.40
N ARG A 135 -7.47 -20.86 -3.22
CA ARG A 135 -7.40 -22.22 -2.63
C ARG A 135 -8.77 -22.71 -2.09
N GLY A 136 -9.74 -22.92 -2.97
CA GLY A 136 -10.99 -23.63 -2.65
C GLY A 136 -12.22 -22.80 -2.25
N ARG A 137 -12.33 -21.53 -2.67
CA ARG A 137 -13.54 -20.68 -2.44
C ARG A 137 -13.83 -19.79 -3.66
N GLY A 138 -14.62 -20.28 -4.61
CA GLY A 138 -14.83 -19.65 -5.93
C GLY A 138 -15.58 -18.31 -5.91
N ASP A 139 -16.65 -18.21 -5.12
CA ASP A 139 -17.61 -17.09 -5.21
C ASP A 139 -16.98 -15.70 -4.98
N ASP A 140 -16.06 -15.58 -4.02
CA ASP A 140 -15.40 -14.30 -3.70
C ASP A 140 -14.38 -13.88 -4.76
N ALA A 141 -13.75 -14.85 -5.44
CA ALA A 141 -12.86 -14.57 -6.57
C ALA A 141 -13.65 -14.19 -7.82
N ASP A 142 -14.78 -14.86 -8.07
CA ASP A 142 -15.64 -14.58 -9.21
C ASP A 142 -16.23 -13.16 -9.13
N ALA A 143 -16.73 -12.77 -7.96
CA ALA A 143 -17.23 -11.40 -7.73
C ALA A 143 -16.13 -10.34 -7.93
N MET A 144 -14.88 -10.65 -7.55
CA MET A 144 -13.74 -9.75 -7.75
C MET A 144 -13.35 -9.67 -9.24
N TRP A 145 -13.48 -10.78 -9.97
CA TRP A 145 -13.24 -10.84 -11.41
C TRP A 145 -14.28 -10.07 -12.22
N GLU A 146 -15.56 -10.15 -11.86
CA GLU A 146 -16.63 -9.39 -12.51
C GLU A 146 -16.44 -7.88 -12.34
N GLU A 147 -16.07 -7.44 -11.12
CA GLU A 147 -15.83 -6.04 -10.76
C GLU A 147 -14.68 -5.45 -11.61
N LEU A 148 -13.59 -6.21 -11.79
CA LEU A 148 -12.47 -5.82 -12.66
C LEU A 148 -12.88 -5.69 -14.14
N HIS A 149 -13.68 -6.63 -14.65
CA HIS A 149 -14.15 -6.59 -16.05
C HIS A 149 -15.09 -5.42 -16.32
N GLU A 150 -15.91 -5.05 -15.34
CA GLU A 150 -16.79 -3.90 -15.47
C GLU A 150 -15.99 -2.58 -15.49
N MET A 151 -14.98 -2.45 -14.65
CA MET A 151 -14.09 -1.27 -14.65
C MET A 151 -13.28 -1.16 -15.95
N ALA A 152 -12.81 -2.29 -16.49
CA ALA A 152 -12.18 -2.31 -17.81
C ALA A 152 -13.15 -1.86 -18.92
N ARG A 153 -14.41 -2.30 -18.89
CA ARG A 153 -15.44 -1.86 -19.85
C ARG A 153 -15.72 -0.35 -19.79
N ARG A 154 -15.56 0.26 -18.62
CA ARG A 154 -15.75 1.71 -18.41
C ARG A 154 -14.53 2.55 -18.78
N GLY A 155 -13.39 1.92 -19.08
CA GLY A 155 -12.14 2.61 -19.39
C GLY A 155 -11.37 3.11 -18.17
N ASP A 156 -11.78 2.68 -16.96
CA ASP A 156 -11.14 3.06 -15.70
C ASP A 156 -9.80 2.32 -15.47
N VAL A 157 -9.50 1.35 -16.34
CA VAL A 157 -8.37 0.41 -16.23
C VAL A 157 -7.74 0.19 -17.60
N ASP A 158 -6.42 0.37 -17.70
CA ASP A 158 -5.64 0.01 -18.90
C ASP A 158 -5.14 -1.44 -18.80
N VAL A 159 -5.75 -2.31 -19.61
CA VAL A 159 -5.44 -3.74 -19.69
C VAL A 159 -4.01 -4.00 -20.18
N ASP A 160 -3.48 -3.14 -21.05
CA ASP A 160 -2.13 -3.31 -21.57
C ASP A 160 -1.09 -2.81 -20.57
N ALA A 161 -1.43 -1.82 -19.74
CA ALA A 161 -0.60 -1.47 -18.58
C ALA A 161 -0.61 -2.59 -17.52
N ILE A 162 -1.74 -3.29 -17.31
CA ILE A 162 -1.79 -4.47 -16.43
C ILE A 162 -0.85 -5.57 -16.94
N ARG A 163 -0.96 -5.94 -18.23
CA ARG A 163 -0.11 -6.99 -18.84
C ARG A 163 1.38 -6.67 -18.75
N ARG A 164 1.74 -5.41 -18.96
CA ARG A 164 3.13 -4.93 -18.83
C ARG A 164 3.62 -4.99 -17.38
N ALA A 165 2.76 -4.66 -16.42
CA ALA A 165 3.10 -4.70 -15.01
C ALA A 165 3.13 -6.12 -14.40
N GLY A 166 2.46 -7.09 -15.02
CA GLY A 166 2.45 -8.51 -14.64
C GLY A 166 3.62 -9.37 -15.13
N GLY A 167 4.58 -8.81 -15.90
CA GLY A 167 5.79 -9.53 -16.35
C GLY A 167 5.73 -10.18 -17.74
N GLY A 168 4.90 -9.69 -18.65
CA GLY A 168 4.83 -10.16 -20.04
C GLY A 168 6.00 -9.70 -20.92
N GLY A 169 7.18 -10.26 -20.72
CA GLY A 169 8.20 -10.35 -21.76
C GLY A 169 7.79 -11.40 -22.80
N GLY A 170 6.96 -10.99 -23.77
CA GLY A 170 6.52 -11.82 -24.88
C GLY A 170 6.85 -11.16 -26.21
N GLY A 171 8.14 -10.97 -26.49
CA GLY A 171 8.61 -10.58 -27.81
C GLY A 171 8.45 -11.74 -28.78
N GLY A 172 7.31 -11.80 -29.45
CA GLY A 172 7.09 -12.59 -30.65
C GLY A 172 6.92 -11.65 -31.84
N GLY A 173 8.01 -11.44 -32.56
CA GLY A 173 8.09 -10.73 -33.84
C GLY A 173 9.34 -11.19 -34.56
#